data_AF-A0A2G6DB81-F1
#
_entry.id   AF-A0A2G6DB81-F1
#
_cell.length_a   1.000
_cell.length_b   1.000
_cell.length_c   1.000
_cell.angle_alpha   90.00
_cell.angle_beta   90.00
_cell.angle_gamma   90.00
#
_symmetry.space_group_name_H-M   'P 1'
#
loop_
_entity.id
_entity.type
_entity.pdbx_description
1 polymer ?
#
loop_
_entity_poly.entity_id
_entity_poly.type
_entity_poly.pdbx_seq_one_letter_code
_entity_poly.pdbx_strand_id
1 'polypeptide(L)' 'MYVKDFYSCDPDAKPRTIKNVANEMVREGSLMFWSSGSTTMYGIPSRIKDEEGEDGI' A
#
# COMPACT_ATOMS: atom_id res chain seq x y z
N MET A 1 -0.10 -5.29 -1.36
CA MET A 1 1.04 -4.97 -2.26
C MET A 1 2.15 -4.29 -1.46
N TYR A 2 3.42 -4.58 -1.74
CA TYR A 2 4.54 -3.91 -1.05
C TYR A 2 4.75 -2.51 -1.63
N VAL A 3 5.19 -1.55 -0.80
CA VAL A 3 5.55 -0.21 -1.31
C VAL A 3 6.59 -0.25 -2.43
N LYS A 4 7.47 -1.27 -2.42
CA LYS A 4 8.49 -1.48 -3.44
C LYS A 4 7.91 -1.83 -4.81
N ASP A 5 6.72 -2.45 -4.85
CA ASP A 5 6.08 -2.81 -6.11
C ASP A 5 5.65 -1.56 -6.89
N PHE A 6 5.26 -0.48 -6.19
CA PHE A 6 4.97 0.79 -6.85
C PHE A 6 6.21 1.41 -7.52
N TYR A 7 7.40 1.23 -6.92
CA TYR A 7 8.65 1.70 -7.53
C TYR A 7 8.97 0.94 -8.82
N SER A 8 8.56 -0.33 -8.91
CA SER A 8 8.71 -1.12 -10.13
C SER A 8 7.74 -0.70 -11.24
N CYS A 9 6.58 -0.13 -10.90
CA CYS A 9 5.59 0.35 -11.87
C CYS A 9 6.01 1.65 -12.57
N ASP A 10 6.75 2.51 -11.87
CA ASP A 10 7.29 3.75 -12.41
C ASP A 10 8.75 3.92 -11.94
N PRO A 11 9.71 3.30 -12.64
CA PRO A 11 11.12 3.32 -12.24
C PRO A 11 11.79 4.69 -12.43
N ASP A 12 11.20 5.58 -13.23
CA ASP A 12 11.71 6.93 -13.47
C ASP A 12 11.27 7.91 -12.38
N ALA A 13 10.15 7.63 -11.71
CA ALA A 13 9.69 8.44 -10.58
C ALA A 13 10.55 8.25 -9.33
N LYS A 14 10.86 9.38 -8.68
CA LYS A 14 11.59 9.35 -7.40
C LYS A 14 10.77 8.59 -6.35
N PRO A 15 11.37 7.69 -5.56
CA PRO A 15 10.66 6.92 -4.53
C PRO A 15 9.84 7.77 -3.56
N ARG A 16 10.33 8.98 -3.25
CA ARG A 16 9.61 9.94 -2.40
C ARG A 16 8.30 10.43 -3.05
N THR A 17 8.29 10.65 -4.35
CA THR A 17 7.08 11.06 -5.09
C THR A 17 6.03 9.95 -5.01
N ILE A 18 6.43 8.72 -5.29
CA ILE A 18 5.54 7.55 -5.24
C ILE A 18 4.96 7.38 -3.83
N LYS A 19 5.80 7.48 -2.79
CA LYS A 19 5.34 7.40 -1.40
C LYS A 19 4.35 8.52 -1.04
N ASN A 20 4.59 9.73 -1.49
CA ASN A 20 3.69 10.86 -1.24
C ASN A 20 2.32 10.63 -1.89
N VAL A 21 2.29 10.16 -3.14
CA VAL A 21 1.05 9.85 -3.86
C VAL A 21 0.30 8.70 -3.18
N ALA A 22 1.00 7.63 -2.77
CA ALA A 22 0.39 6.53 -2.03
C ALA A 22 -0.23 6.98 -0.70
N ASN A 23 0.46 7.85 0.04
CA ASN A 23 -0.09 8.41 1.27
C ASN A 23 -1.28 9.34 1.04
N GLU A 24 -1.31 10.08 -0.08
CA GLU A 24 -2.47 10.90 -0.42
C GLU A 24 -3.67 10.03 -0.77
N MET A 25 -3.47 8.96 -1.53
CA MET A 25 -4.52 7.97 -1.81
C MET A 25 -5.05 7.29 -0.53
N VAL A 26 -4.22 7.15 0.51
CA VAL A 26 -4.68 6.70 1.83
C VAL A 26 -5.57 7.74 2.50
N ARG A 27 -5.21 9.03 2.44
CA ARG A 27 -6.03 10.11 3.00
C ARG A 27 -7.38 10.23 2.31
N GLU A 28 -7.41 10.02 1.00
CA GLU A 28 -8.64 10.00 0.19
C GLU A 28 -9.48 8.74 0.43
N GLY A 29 -8.96 7.74 1.14
CA GLY A 29 -9.64 6.46 1.39
C GLY A 29 -9.62 5.49 0.20
N SER A 30 -8.88 5.82 -0.86
CA SER A 30 -8.68 4.97 -2.04
C SER A 30 -7.73 3.80 -1.76
N LEU A 31 -6.80 3.98 -0.81
CA LEU A 31 -5.90 2.94 -0.32
C LEU A 31 -5.96 2.80 1.20
N MET A 32 -5.60 1.63 1.71
CA MET A 32 -5.21 1.45 3.10
C MET A 32 -3.71 1.17 3.18
N PHE A 33 -3.11 1.52 4.32
CA PHE A 33 -1.75 1.12 4.65
C PHE A 33 -1.75 0.27 5.93
N TRP A 34 -0.87 -0.71 6.00
CA TRP A 34 -0.60 -1.46 7.21
C TRP A 34 0.87 -1.87 7.28
N SER A 35 1.34 -2.17 8.49
CA SER A 35 2.68 -2.73 8.71
C SER A 35 2.60 -4.25 8.62
N SER A 36 3.46 -4.87 7.82
CA SER A 36 3.61 -6.33 7.77
C SER A 36 5.06 -6.66 8.13
N GLY A 37 5.31 -6.97 9.41
CA GLY A 37 6.66 -7.19 9.93
C GLY A 37 7.57 -5.98 9.71
N SER A 38 8.65 -6.17 8.94
CA SER A 38 9.68 -5.15 8.67
C SER A 38 9.36 -4.21 7.50
N THR A 39 8.18 -4.32 6.89
CA THR A 39 7.81 -3.57 5.69
C THR A 39 6.45 -2.87 5.80
N THR A 40 6.21 -1.94 4.88
CA THR A 40 4.92 -1.27 4.73
C THR A 40 4.21 -1.82 3.50
N MET A 41 2.93 -2.13 3.69
CA MET A 41 2.03 -2.58 2.64
C MET A 41 0.95 -1.54 2.36
N TYR A 42 0.52 -1.51 1.11
CA TYR A 42 -0.65 -0.77 0.65
C TYR A 42 -1.59 -1.71 -0.09
N GLY A 43 -2.87 -1.40 -0.06
CA GLY A 43 -3.89 -2.19 -0.75
C GLY A 43 -5.20 -1.43 -0.90
N ILE A 44 -6.06 -1.92 -1.78
CA ILE A 44 -7.38 -1.34 -2.00
C ILE A 44 -8.30 -1.84 -0.88
N PRO A 45 -8.98 -0.94 -0.15
CA PRO A 45 -9.90 -1.29 0.94
C PRO A 45 -10.86 -2.44 0.63
N SER A 46 -11.43 -2.44 -0.58
CA SER A 46 -12.38 -3.46 -1.01
C SER A 46 -11.78 -4.84 -1.20
N ARG A 47 -10.48 -4.95 -1.52
CA ARG A 47 -9.79 -6.24 -1.62
C ARG A 47 -9.30 -6.75 -0.27
N ILE A 48 -8.90 -5.86 0.63
CA ILE A 48 -8.38 -6.24 1.95
C ILE A 48 -9.51 -6.79 2.84
N LYS A 49 -10.73 -6.26 2.71
CA LYS A 49 -11.90 -6.75 3.45
C LYS A 49 -12.19 -8.24 3.21
N ASP A 50 -11.80 -8.77 2.05
CA ASP A 50 -11.94 -10.18 1.74
C ASP A 50 -10.74 -11.03 2.25
N GLU A 51 -9.60 -10.39 2.54
CA GLU A 51 -8.38 -11.04 3.07
C GLU A 51 -8.32 -11.04 4.61
N GLU A 52 -8.94 -10.08 5.32
CA GLU A 52 -9.02 -10.06 6.80
C GLU A 52 -10.00 -11.12 7.40
N GLY A 53 -10.44 -12.10 6.60
CA GLY A 53 -11.15 -13.30 7.07
C GLY A 53 -10.22 -14.46 7.44
N GLU A 54 -8.94 -14.39 7.08
CA GLU A 54 -7.95 -15.43 7.35
C GLU A 54 -6.66 -14.78 7.88
N ASP A 55 -6.22 -15.21 9.07
CA ASP A 55 -4.96 -14.85 9.72
C ASP A 55 -4.94 -13.56 10.59
N GLY A 56 -5.53 -13.71 11.77
CA GLY A 56 -5.31 -12.82 12.92
C GLY A 56 -5.58 -13.55 14.24
N ILE A 57 -4.72 -14.51 14.61
CA ILE A 57 -4.58 -15.04 15.99
C ILE A 57 -3.38 -14.34 16.64
#